data_AF-A0A836KVG7-F1
#
_entry.id   AF-A0A836KVG7-F1
#
_cell.length_a   1.000
_cell.length_b   1.000
_cell.length_c   1.000
_cell.angle_alpha   90.00
_cell.angle_beta   90.00
_cell.angle_gamma   90.00
#
_symmetry.space_group_name_H-M   'P 1'
#
loop_
_entity.id
_entity.type
_entity.pdbx_description
1 polymer ?
#
loop_
_entity_poly.entity_id
_entity_poly.type
_entity_poly.pdbx_seq_one_letter_code
_entity_poly.pdbx_strand_id
1 'polypeptide(L)'
;MDVFHLLSLVVDLRDYPGYATCARATEYPGLALCEYNAAAGMRYTVPLGYAASVVYFYLYHRPRLSFADRSLTKLHHYFYPSAGYSAPLGIVGGVLYGAVDCVQELTPAALEAAAAREKTAAVMAAEQYNQRHRAAKKRLNAEQSLASKALVWLRLREDPVQAALARMGLGEDNMAWETLLVPQGYLWTQLHSVVHDPARYRGYGVPIAASSASPTSTEASLGQSCGAAQALCSSSPGSVSPSGAYFTKPQVDAVVSRIGTLRASPEDDRWMRSAGRCGAYGIFGMLLTWNSGGALFRALMGLGLGVTIGGLASATRLDELFTHL
;
A
#
# COMPACT_ATOMS: atom_id res chain seq x y z
N MET A 1 -7.35 16.54 6.18
CA MET A 1 -6.26 16.53 5.18
C MET A 1 -6.88 16.76 3.82
N ASP A 2 -6.24 17.56 2.98
CA ASP A 2 -6.75 17.82 1.63
C ASP A 2 -6.32 16.70 0.67
N VAL A 3 -7.28 16.15 -0.09
CA VAL A 3 -7.06 15.08 -1.06
C VAL A 3 -6.08 15.54 -2.15
N PHE A 4 -6.11 16.83 -2.50
CA PHE A 4 -5.17 17.41 -3.46
C PHE A 4 -3.72 17.29 -2.99
N HIS A 5 -3.43 17.53 -1.71
CA HIS A 5 -2.08 17.38 -1.16
C HIS A 5 -1.62 15.92 -1.17
N LEU A 6 -2.53 14.96 -0.92
CA LEU A 6 -2.21 13.54 -1.02
C LEU A 6 -1.85 13.15 -2.45
N LEU A 7 -2.64 13.59 -3.44
CA LEU A 7 -2.40 13.34 -4.86
C LEU A 7 -1.08 13.94 -5.35
N SER A 8 -0.77 15.16 -4.89
CA SER A 8 0.46 15.88 -5.25
C SER A 8 1.65 15.51 -4.38
N LEU A 9 1.56 14.48 -3.53
CA LEU A 9 2.66 14.05 -2.68
C LEU A 9 3.80 13.53 -3.56
N VAL A 10 4.96 14.19 -3.50
CA VAL A 10 6.18 13.82 -4.21
C VAL A 10 7.17 13.22 -3.23
N VAL A 11 7.74 12.08 -3.61
CA VAL A 11 8.72 11.33 -2.84
C VAL A 11 9.99 11.11 -3.67
N ASP A 12 11.16 11.21 -3.03
CA ASP A 12 12.41 10.77 -3.68
C ASP A 12 12.50 9.24 -3.60
N LEU A 13 12.61 8.57 -4.74
CA LEU A 13 12.74 7.12 -4.79
C LEU A 13 14.02 6.63 -4.11
N ARG A 14 15.05 7.48 -4.00
CA ARG A 14 16.29 7.16 -3.27
C ARG A 14 16.05 6.99 -1.78
N ASP A 15 15.03 7.67 -1.24
CA ASP A 15 14.67 7.53 0.17
C ASP A 15 14.05 6.15 0.48
N TYR A 16 13.55 5.44 -0.54
CA TYR A 16 12.81 4.19 -0.39
C TYR A 16 13.33 3.12 -1.36
N PRO A 17 14.52 2.56 -1.13
CA PRO A 17 15.13 1.59 -2.03
C PRO A 17 14.25 0.35 -2.23
N GLY A 18 13.57 -0.10 -1.18
CA GLY A 18 12.60 -1.19 -1.27
C GLY A 18 11.49 -0.92 -2.27
N TYR A 19 10.82 0.23 -2.16
CA TYR A 19 9.74 0.61 -3.07
C TYR A 19 10.24 0.91 -4.49
N ALA A 20 11.45 1.45 -4.63
CA ALA A 20 12.06 1.72 -5.93
C ALA A 20 12.28 0.45 -6.77
N THR A 21 12.46 -0.72 -6.13
CA THR A 21 12.56 -2.01 -6.83
C THR A 21 11.22 -2.55 -7.33
N CYS A 22 10.09 -2.03 -6.83
CA CYS A 22 8.77 -2.50 -7.25
C CYS A 22 8.49 -2.13 -8.71
N ALA A 23 7.81 -3.02 -9.44
CA ALA A 23 7.34 -2.72 -10.78
C ALA A 23 6.43 -1.47 -10.75
N ARG A 24 6.66 -0.54 -11.68
CA ARG A 24 5.96 0.76 -11.78
C ARG A 24 6.16 1.69 -10.56
N ALA A 25 7.31 1.62 -9.87
CA ALA A 25 7.71 2.64 -8.90
C ALA A 25 7.50 4.07 -9.45
N THR A 26 6.79 4.91 -8.71
CA THR A 26 6.48 6.30 -9.09
C THR A 26 6.83 7.23 -7.95
N GLU A 27 7.32 8.42 -8.28
CA GLU A 27 7.59 9.50 -7.33
C GLU A 27 6.30 10.06 -6.69
N TYR A 28 5.14 9.77 -7.28
CA TYR A 28 3.82 10.19 -6.81
C TYR A 28 3.05 8.99 -6.23
N PRO A 29 3.32 8.57 -4.98
CA PRO A 29 2.65 7.42 -4.38
C PRO A 29 1.17 7.67 -4.12
N GLY A 30 0.76 8.92 -3.84
CA GLY A 30 -0.65 9.25 -3.64
C GLY A 30 -1.49 9.13 -4.92
N LEU A 31 -0.96 9.58 -6.07
CA LEU A 31 -1.57 9.36 -7.37
C LEU A 31 -1.72 7.85 -7.66
N ALA A 32 -0.66 7.08 -7.39
CA ALA A 32 -0.70 5.63 -7.57
C ALA A 32 -1.75 4.98 -6.67
N LEU A 33 -1.86 5.36 -5.39
CA LEU A 33 -2.92 4.86 -4.52
C LEU A 33 -4.32 5.18 -5.06
N CYS A 34 -4.53 6.37 -5.61
CA CYS A 34 -5.81 6.72 -6.24
C CYS A 34 -6.12 5.85 -7.46
N GLU A 35 -5.12 5.50 -8.28
CA GLU A 35 -5.28 4.57 -9.39
C GLU A 35 -5.72 3.18 -8.90
N TYR A 36 -5.06 2.65 -7.87
CA TYR A 36 -5.41 1.36 -7.27
C TYR A 36 -6.82 1.38 -6.66
N ASN A 37 -7.15 2.44 -5.92
CA ASN A 37 -8.47 2.59 -5.31
C ASN A 37 -9.58 2.76 -6.34
N ALA A 38 -9.33 3.46 -7.45
CA ALA A 38 -10.25 3.54 -8.58
C ALA A 38 -10.49 2.16 -9.19
N ALA A 39 -9.42 1.41 -9.44
CA ALA A 39 -9.51 0.06 -9.99
C ALA A 39 -10.21 -0.92 -9.04
N ALA A 40 -9.97 -0.82 -7.73
CA ALA A 40 -10.65 -1.59 -6.71
C ALA A 40 -12.14 -1.23 -6.63
N GLY A 41 -12.48 0.06 -6.65
CA GLY A 41 -13.88 0.51 -6.68
C GLY A 41 -14.63 -0.05 -7.89
N MET A 42 -14.02 0.04 -9.08
CA MET A 42 -14.56 -0.57 -10.29
C MET A 42 -14.78 -2.08 -10.15
N ARG A 43 -13.82 -2.82 -9.57
CA ARG A 43 -13.88 -4.28 -9.34
C ARG A 43 -15.17 -4.72 -8.67
N TYR A 44 -15.72 -3.92 -7.77
CA TYR A 44 -16.95 -4.23 -7.04
C TYR A 44 -18.21 -3.60 -7.65
N THR A 45 -18.17 -2.33 -8.04
CA THR A 45 -19.40 -1.63 -8.47
C THR A 45 -19.90 -2.07 -9.83
N VAL A 46 -19.01 -2.44 -10.75
CA VAL A 46 -19.41 -2.86 -12.09
C VAL A 46 -20.20 -4.17 -12.08
N PRO A 47 -19.72 -5.28 -11.47
CA PRO A 47 -20.52 -6.51 -11.42
C PRO A 47 -21.84 -6.31 -10.66
N LEU A 48 -21.85 -5.49 -9.61
CA LEU A 48 -23.09 -5.12 -8.90
C LEU A 48 -24.05 -4.35 -9.79
N GLY A 49 -23.56 -3.40 -10.58
CA GLY A 49 -24.35 -2.66 -11.57
C GLY A 49 -24.97 -3.60 -12.61
N TYR A 50 -24.18 -4.54 -13.13
CA TYR A 50 -24.67 -5.58 -14.04
C TYR A 50 -25.78 -6.43 -13.39
N ALA A 51 -25.57 -6.92 -12.18
CA ALA A 51 -26.56 -7.71 -11.45
C ALA A 51 -27.84 -6.90 -11.20
N ALA A 52 -27.71 -5.64 -10.77
CA ALA A 52 -28.84 -4.74 -10.55
C ALA A 52 -29.64 -4.49 -11.84
N SER A 53 -28.98 -4.36 -12.99
CA SER A 53 -29.67 -4.24 -14.28
C SER A 53 -30.43 -5.51 -14.68
N VAL A 54 -29.90 -6.70 -14.39
CA VAL A 54 -30.63 -7.97 -14.63
C VAL A 54 -31.88 -8.01 -13.76
N VAL A 55 -31.72 -7.72 -12.47
CA VAL A 55 -32.83 -7.67 -11.50
C VAL A 55 -33.89 -6.66 -11.94
N TYR A 56 -33.47 -5.44 -12.29
CA TYR A 56 -34.36 -4.40 -12.79
C TYR A 56 -35.11 -4.83 -14.05
N PHE A 57 -34.42 -5.45 -15.01
CA PHE A 57 -35.05 -5.90 -16.25
C PHE A 57 -36.11 -6.97 -15.99
N TYR A 58 -35.78 -8.03 -15.25
CA TYR A 58 -36.69 -9.16 -15.07
C TYR A 58 -37.81 -8.91 -14.06
N LEU A 59 -37.54 -8.18 -12.97
CA LEU A 59 -38.50 -7.98 -11.89
C LEU A 59 -39.35 -6.72 -12.06
N TYR A 60 -38.81 -5.68 -12.70
CA TYR A 60 -39.50 -4.39 -12.80
C TYR A 60 -39.94 -4.07 -14.23
N HIS A 61 -39.03 -4.13 -15.20
CA HIS A 61 -39.31 -3.67 -16.55
C HIS A 61 -40.15 -4.68 -17.36
N ARG A 62 -39.72 -5.94 -17.43
CA ARG A 62 -40.37 -6.99 -18.23
C ARG A 62 -41.83 -7.26 -17.86
N PRO A 63 -42.24 -7.28 -16.58
CA PRO A 63 -43.64 -7.48 -16.22
C PRO A 63 -44.55 -6.34 -16.66
N ARG A 64 -44.02 -5.11 -16.73
CA ARG A 64 -44.77 -3.90 -17.09
C ARG A 64 -44.91 -3.68 -18.60
N LEU A 65 -44.18 -4.43 -19.41
CA LEU A 65 -44.33 -4.41 -20.86
C LEU A 65 -45.58 -5.17 -21.30
N SER A 66 -46.18 -4.69 -22.39
CA SER A 66 -47.29 -5.37 -23.07
C SER A 66 -46.86 -6.78 -23.49
N PHE A 67 -47.79 -7.75 -23.52
CA PHE A 67 -47.46 -9.13 -23.88
C PHE A 67 -46.82 -9.26 -25.28
N ALA A 68 -47.18 -8.38 -26.22
CA ALA A 68 -46.60 -8.34 -27.56
C ALA A 68 -45.14 -7.83 -27.56
N ASP A 69 -44.81 -6.89 -26.68
CA ASP A 69 -43.47 -6.27 -26.65
C ASP A 69 -42.44 -7.11 -25.87
N ARG A 70 -42.90 -8.03 -25.00
CA ARG A 70 -42.02 -8.86 -24.16
C ARG A 70 -41.05 -9.74 -24.93
N SER A 71 -41.39 -10.17 -26.15
CA SER A 71 -40.52 -10.99 -27.02
C SER A 71 -39.52 -10.14 -27.82
N LEU A 72 -39.86 -8.86 -28.05
CA LEU A 72 -39.05 -7.91 -28.80
C LEU A 72 -38.00 -7.22 -27.90
N THR A 73 -38.33 -6.98 -26.62
CA THR A 73 -37.39 -6.38 -25.67
C THR A 73 -36.33 -7.37 -25.21
N LYS A 74 -35.09 -7.12 -25.60
CA LYS A 74 -33.93 -7.93 -25.21
C LYS A 74 -33.17 -7.32 -24.03
N LEU A 75 -32.68 -8.17 -23.14
CA LEU A 75 -31.94 -7.81 -21.93
C LEU A 75 -30.71 -6.93 -22.20
N HIS A 76 -30.04 -7.10 -23.35
CA HIS A 76 -28.84 -6.33 -23.71
C HIS A 76 -29.08 -4.84 -23.94
N HIS A 77 -30.33 -4.40 -24.11
CA HIS A 77 -30.64 -2.97 -24.14
C HIS A 77 -30.49 -2.29 -22.77
N TYR A 78 -30.52 -3.08 -21.69
CA TYR A 78 -30.47 -2.61 -20.29
C TYR A 78 -29.14 -2.91 -19.59
N PHE A 79 -28.31 -3.79 -20.15
CA PHE A 79 -26.94 -4.04 -19.67
C PHE A 79 -25.96 -2.90 -19.96
N TYR A 80 -26.29 -2.03 -20.90
CA TYR A 80 -25.41 -0.97 -21.37
C TYR A 80 -25.40 0.27 -20.45
N PRO A 81 -26.55 0.79 -19.98
CA PRO A 81 -26.58 1.83 -18.96
C PRO A 81 -26.22 1.31 -17.55
N SER A 82 -25.97 0.02 -17.32
CA SER A 82 -25.33 -0.39 -16.06
C SER A 82 -23.85 -0.09 -16.10
N ALA A 83 -23.11 -0.69 -17.04
CA ALA A 83 -21.66 -0.62 -17.07
C ALA A 83 -21.15 0.82 -17.21
N GLY A 84 -21.74 1.56 -18.17
CA GLY A 84 -21.37 2.94 -18.47
C GLY A 84 -21.56 3.91 -17.32
N TYR A 85 -22.45 3.60 -16.37
CA TYR A 85 -22.69 4.42 -15.17
C TYR A 85 -22.04 3.83 -13.92
N SER A 86 -22.00 2.51 -13.78
CA SER A 86 -21.42 1.83 -12.61
C SER A 86 -19.90 1.96 -12.55
N ALA A 87 -19.23 2.05 -13.70
CA ALA A 87 -17.79 2.23 -13.76
C ALA A 87 -17.34 3.63 -13.29
N PRO A 88 -17.86 4.77 -13.81
CA PRO A 88 -17.51 6.07 -13.26
C PRO A 88 -17.96 6.21 -11.79
N LEU A 89 -19.12 5.66 -11.41
CA LEU A 89 -19.52 5.59 -10.00
C LEU A 89 -18.53 4.77 -9.15
N GLY A 90 -17.99 3.68 -9.70
CA GLY A 90 -16.96 2.86 -9.07
C GLY A 90 -15.63 3.57 -8.90
N ILE A 91 -15.19 4.29 -9.93
CA ILE A 91 -13.97 5.11 -9.87
C ILE A 91 -14.14 6.18 -8.79
N VAL A 92 -15.21 6.98 -8.85
CA VAL A 92 -15.45 8.05 -7.89
C VAL A 92 -15.61 7.49 -6.48
N GLY A 93 -16.43 6.45 -6.31
CA GLY A 93 -16.66 5.81 -5.02
C GLY A 93 -15.40 5.17 -4.44
N GLY A 94 -14.61 4.47 -5.26
CA GLY A 94 -13.36 3.86 -4.87
C GLY A 94 -12.30 4.89 -4.46
N VAL A 95 -12.13 5.96 -5.24
CA VAL A 95 -11.21 7.05 -4.92
C VAL A 95 -11.63 7.76 -3.63
N LEU A 96 -12.92 8.10 -3.47
CA LEU A 96 -13.42 8.75 -2.27
C LEU A 96 -13.27 7.86 -1.03
N TYR A 97 -13.66 6.58 -1.13
CA TYR A 97 -13.50 5.62 -0.05
C TYR A 97 -12.03 5.47 0.34
N GLY A 98 -11.16 5.24 -0.64
CA GLY A 98 -9.72 5.10 -0.41
C GLY A 98 -9.08 6.36 0.16
N ALA A 99 -9.51 7.55 -0.26
CA ALA A 99 -9.04 8.80 0.32
C ALA A 99 -9.47 8.96 1.79
N VAL A 100 -10.73 8.66 2.12
CA VAL A 100 -11.22 8.70 3.51
C VAL A 100 -10.47 7.70 4.38
N ASP A 101 -10.30 6.48 3.89
CA ASP A 101 -9.58 5.40 4.56
C ASP A 101 -8.11 5.77 4.80
N CYS A 102 -7.41 6.27 3.78
CA CYS A 102 -6.05 6.81 3.93
C CYS A 102 -5.97 7.91 4.98
N VAL A 103 -6.92 8.85 5.01
CA VAL A 103 -6.90 9.95 5.99
C VAL A 103 -7.09 9.43 7.42
N GLN A 104 -7.90 8.39 7.63
CA GLN A 104 -8.08 7.77 8.94
C GLN A 104 -6.81 7.04 9.40
N GLU A 105 -6.16 6.31 8.50
CA GLU A 105 -4.93 5.57 8.77
C GLU A 105 -3.71 6.48 8.98
N LEU A 106 -3.72 7.69 8.42
CA LEU A 106 -2.63 8.68 8.57
C LEU A 106 -2.67 9.48 9.88
N THR A 107 -3.62 9.16 10.77
CA THR A 107 -3.66 9.77 12.11
C THR A 107 -2.50 9.24 12.98
N PRO A 108 -1.88 10.07 13.84
CA PRO A 108 -0.76 9.62 14.67
C PRO A 108 -1.06 8.37 15.51
N ALA A 109 -2.27 8.31 16.08
CA ALA A 109 -2.72 7.15 16.86
C ALA A 109 -2.87 5.89 16.01
N ALA A 110 -3.37 6.00 14.77
CA ALA A 110 -3.47 4.86 13.86
C ALA A 110 -2.10 4.35 13.42
N LEU A 111 -1.16 5.27 13.14
CA LEU A 111 0.21 4.94 12.79
C LEU A 111 0.96 4.22 13.93
N GLU A 112 0.83 4.71 15.16
CA GLU A 112 1.40 4.05 16.34
C GLU A 112 0.78 2.67 16.56
N ALA A 113 -0.55 2.55 16.41
CA ALA A 113 -1.24 1.27 16.50
C ALA A 113 -0.80 0.29 15.40
N ALA A 114 -0.58 0.76 14.18
CA ALA A 114 -0.09 -0.05 13.06
C ALA A 114 1.33 -0.56 13.34
N ALA A 115 2.25 0.32 13.74
CA ALA A 115 3.61 -0.07 14.11
C ALA A 115 3.62 -1.07 15.29
N ALA A 116 2.78 -0.86 16.31
CA ALA A 116 2.66 -1.78 17.44
C ALA A 116 2.14 -3.16 17.02
N ARG A 117 1.14 -3.22 16.13
CA ARG A 117 0.60 -4.47 15.58
C ARG A 117 1.63 -5.24 14.76
N GLU A 118 2.34 -4.57 13.86
CA GLU A 118 3.39 -5.21 13.06
C GLU A 118 4.53 -5.73 13.93
N LYS A 119 4.99 -4.92 14.90
CA LYS A 119 6.03 -5.32 15.85
C LYS A 119 5.61 -6.52 16.69
N THR A 120 4.40 -6.50 17.25
CA THR A 120 3.89 -7.62 18.08
C THR A 120 3.76 -8.89 17.26
N ALA A 121 3.26 -8.81 16.02
CA ALA A 121 3.21 -9.95 15.11
C ALA A 121 4.60 -10.52 14.80
N ALA A 122 5.57 -9.66 14.51
CA ALA A 122 6.95 -10.07 14.22
C ALA A 122 7.64 -10.69 15.45
N VAL A 123 7.45 -10.14 16.64
CA VAL A 123 7.97 -10.69 17.90
C VAL A 123 7.36 -12.07 18.19
N MET A 124 6.05 -12.22 18.02
CA MET A 124 5.38 -13.52 18.19
C MET A 124 5.90 -14.55 17.18
N ALA A 125 6.11 -14.15 15.92
CA ALA A 125 6.67 -15.02 14.90
C ALA A 125 8.12 -15.45 15.24
N ALA A 126 8.94 -14.51 15.72
CA ALA A 126 10.32 -14.79 16.16
C ALA A 126 10.34 -15.75 17.34
N GLU A 127 9.44 -15.55 18.31
CA GLU A 127 9.34 -16.43 19.46
C GLU A 127 8.90 -17.83 19.05
N GLN A 128 7.89 -17.96 18.19
CA GLN A 128 7.46 -19.25 17.65
C GLN A 128 8.57 -19.95 16.86
N TYR A 129 9.32 -19.22 16.04
CA TYR A 129 10.48 -19.74 15.33
C TYR A 129 11.52 -20.29 16.31
N ASN A 130 11.90 -19.49 17.31
CA ASN A 130 12.90 -19.85 18.30
C ASN A 130 12.47 -21.05 19.16
N GLN A 131 11.18 -21.15 19.50
CA GLN A 131 10.63 -22.31 20.19
C GLN A 131 10.71 -23.57 19.32
N ARG A 132 10.33 -23.49 18.04
CA ARG A 132 10.43 -24.61 17.08
C ARG A 132 11.88 -25.03 16.85
N HIS A 133 12.79 -24.07 16.67
CA HIS A 133 14.22 -24.33 16.51
C HIS A 133 14.79 -25.07 17.74
N ARG A 134 14.53 -24.58 18.96
CA ARG A 134 14.98 -25.25 20.19
C ARG A 134 14.40 -26.65 20.36
N ALA A 135 13.13 -26.85 20.06
CA ALA A 135 12.48 -28.16 20.14
C ALA A 135 13.08 -29.15 19.13
N ALA A 136 13.29 -28.72 17.88
CA ALA A 136 13.92 -29.53 16.84
C ALA A 136 15.38 -29.86 17.19
N LYS A 137 16.16 -28.87 17.62
CA LYS A 137 17.57 -29.05 18.03
C LYS A 137 17.69 -30.06 19.18
N LYS A 138 16.81 -29.99 20.18
CA LYS A 138 16.78 -30.97 21.29
C LYS A 138 16.47 -32.39 20.81
N ARG A 139 15.50 -32.57 19.90
CA ARG A 139 15.15 -33.87 19.33
C ARG A 139 16.32 -34.47 18.53
N LEU A 140 16.89 -33.68 17.62
CA LEU A 140 18.02 -34.13 16.80
C LEU A 140 19.27 -34.44 17.65
N ASN A 141 19.54 -33.67 18.70
CA ASN A 141 20.63 -33.94 19.65
C ASN A 141 20.41 -35.23 20.47
N ALA A 142 19.15 -35.60 20.74
CA ALA A 142 18.81 -36.85 21.42
C ALA A 142 18.97 -38.07 20.49
N GLU A 143 18.71 -37.90 19.19
CA GLU A 143 18.88 -38.95 18.17
C GLU A 143 20.35 -39.14 17.73
N GLN A 144 21.23 -38.17 18.00
CA GLN A 144 22.65 -38.27 17.67
C GLN A 144 23.40 -39.30 18.54
N SER A 145 24.15 -40.19 17.89
CA SER A 145 25.05 -41.13 18.55
C SER A 145 26.27 -40.44 19.20
N LEU A 146 26.86 -41.06 20.22
CA LEU A 146 28.06 -40.54 20.89
C LEU A 146 29.26 -40.42 19.93
N ALA A 147 29.39 -41.35 18.99
CA ALA A 147 30.46 -41.34 17.99
C ALA A 147 30.34 -40.14 17.03
N SER A 148 29.12 -39.77 16.61
CA SER A 148 28.93 -38.60 15.75
C SER A 148 29.22 -37.30 16.50
N LYS A 149 28.83 -37.20 17.78
CA LYS A 149 29.18 -36.06 18.65
C LYS A 149 30.68 -35.87 18.81
N ALA A 150 31.43 -36.96 19.02
CA ALA A 150 32.89 -36.90 19.12
C ALA A 150 33.56 -36.45 17.81
N LEU A 151 33.07 -36.91 16.66
CA LEU A 151 33.58 -36.51 15.35
C LEU A 151 33.31 -35.03 15.03
N VAL A 152 32.14 -34.51 15.41
CA VAL A 152 31.81 -33.08 15.28
C VAL A 152 32.67 -32.24 16.23
N TRP A 153 32.86 -32.70 17.47
CA TRP A 153 33.72 -31.99 18.45
C TRP A 153 35.17 -31.87 17.97
N LEU A 154 35.70 -32.91 17.32
CA LEU A 154 37.01 -32.91 16.67
C LEU A 154 37.05 -32.13 15.34
N ARG A 155 35.94 -31.49 14.92
CA ARG A 155 35.78 -30.79 13.62
C ARG A 155 36.10 -31.64 12.39
N LEU A 156 36.03 -32.97 12.52
CA LEU A 156 36.28 -33.91 11.42
C LEU A 156 35.06 -34.07 10.50
N ARG A 157 33.89 -33.58 10.93
CA ARG A 157 32.62 -33.68 10.21
C ARG A 157 31.77 -32.43 10.43
N GLU A 158 31.08 -31.98 9.39
CA GLU A 158 30.04 -30.95 9.50
C GLU A 158 28.94 -31.40 10.48
N ASP A 159 28.40 -30.46 11.26
CA ASP A 159 27.40 -30.76 12.28
C ASP A 159 26.10 -31.27 11.63
N PRO A 160 25.76 -32.56 11.80
CA PRO A 160 24.60 -33.13 11.13
C PRO A 160 23.28 -32.60 11.73
N VAL A 161 23.29 -32.06 12.95
CA VAL A 161 22.12 -31.35 13.52
C VAL A 161 21.90 -30.04 12.78
N GLN A 162 22.94 -29.25 12.55
CA GLN A 162 22.82 -27.98 11.83
C GLN A 162 22.36 -28.20 10.39
N ALA A 163 22.90 -29.22 9.71
CA ALA A 163 22.47 -29.60 8.37
C ALA A 163 21.00 -30.05 8.33
N ALA A 164 20.54 -30.80 9.34
CA ALA A 164 19.15 -31.23 9.44
C ALA A 164 18.21 -30.06 9.76
N LEU A 165 18.61 -29.14 10.65
CA LEU A 165 17.87 -27.92 10.97
C LEU A 165 17.74 -27.01 9.73
N ALA A 166 18.82 -26.83 8.97
CA ALA A 166 18.78 -26.08 7.71
C ALA A 166 17.81 -26.71 6.70
N ARG A 167 17.75 -28.03 6.58
CA ARG A 167 16.76 -28.73 5.73
C ARG A 167 15.32 -28.52 6.17
N MET A 168 15.08 -28.26 7.46
CA MET A 168 13.76 -27.94 8.01
C MET A 168 13.42 -26.44 7.93
N GLY A 169 14.29 -25.61 7.35
CA GLY A 169 14.13 -24.14 7.32
C GLY A 169 14.46 -23.46 8.66
N LEU A 170 15.07 -24.18 9.60
CA LEU A 170 15.44 -23.72 10.95
C LEU A 170 16.97 -23.52 11.06
N GLY A 171 17.62 -23.09 9.98
CA GLY A 171 19.09 -23.04 9.90
C GLY A 171 19.76 -21.94 10.71
N GLU A 172 19.01 -20.93 11.17
CA GLU A 172 19.54 -19.86 12.01
C GLU A 172 19.28 -20.16 13.49
N ASP A 173 20.30 -19.97 14.33
CA ASP A 173 20.20 -20.29 15.76
C ASP A 173 19.18 -19.42 16.51
N ASN A 174 19.04 -18.18 16.07
CA ASN A 174 18.09 -17.19 16.57
C ASN A 174 17.69 -16.27 15.43
N MET A 175 16.39 -16.10 15.22
CA MET A 175 15.87 -15.17 14.22
C MET A 175 15.48 -13.86 14.90
N ALA A 176 16.10 -12.77 14.48
CA ALA A 176 15.76 -11.44 14.97
C ALA A 176 14.35 -11.06 14.49
N TRP A 177 13.56 -10.38 15.32
CA TRP A 177 12.19 -10.04 14.93
C TRP A 177 12.17 -9.03 13.77
N GLU A 178 13.22 -8.21 13.61
CA GLU A 178 13.33 -7.26 12.50
C GLU A 178 13.35 -7.95 11.12
N THR A 179 13.89 -9.17 11.02
CA THR A 179 13.94 -9.93 9.75
C THR A 179 12.61 -10.58 9.39
N LEU A 180 11.70 -10.65 10.36
CA LEU A 180 10.35 -11.20 10.20
C LEU A 180 9.29 -10.13 9.92
N LEU A 181 9.70 -8.87 9.79
CA LEU A 181 8.80 -7.81 9.38
C LEU A 181 8.30 -8.05 7.95
N VAL A 182 7.02 -7.73 7.75
CA VAL A 182 6.39 -7.86 6.44
C VAL A 182 7.10 -6.92 5.46
N PRO A 183 7.62 -7.41 4.32
CA PRO A 183 8.24 -6.56 3.32
C PRO A 183 7.28 -5.45 2.87
N GLN A 184 7.78 -4.23 2.75
CA GLN A 184 6.98 -3.02 2.45
C GLN A 184 5.91 -2.68 3.51
N GLY A 185 5.85 -3.38 4.65
CA GLY A 185 5.01 -3.01 5.79
C GLY A 185 5.38 -1.62 6.32
N TYR A 186 4.53 -1.05 7.16
CA TYR A 186 4.75 0.31 7.66
C TYR A 186 6.06 0.40 8.47
N LEU A 187 6.23 -0.50 9.44
CA LEU A 187 7.43 -0.53 10.29
C LEU A 187 8.67 -0.92 9.50
N TRP A 188 8.53 -1.82 8.51
CA TRP A 188 9.60 -2.18 7.60
C TRP A 188 10.07 -0.96 6.80
N THR A 189 9.13 -0.19 6.25
CA THR A 189 9.41 1.01 5.44
C THR A 189 10.09 2.08 6.28
N GLN A 190 9.67 2.28 7.53
CA GLN A 190 10.35 3.21 8.44
C GLN A 190 11.81 2.83 8.69
N LEU A 191 12.07 1.55 8.96
CA LEU A 191 13.43 1.05 9.28
C LEU A 191 14.37 1.08 8.07
N HIS A 192 13.84 0.96 6.86
CA HIS A 192 14.62 0.86 5.62
C HIS A 192 14.60 2.14 4.77
N SER A 193 13.90 3.19 5.23
CA SER A 193 13.92 4.48 4.57
C SER A 193 15.12 5.33 5.01
N VAL A 194 15.71 6.06 4.07
CA VAL A 194 16.82 6.99 4.33
C VAL A 194 16.39 8.37 3.89
N VAL A 195 16.44 9.37 4.78
CA VAL A 195 16.03 10.73 4.40
C VAL A 195 17.23 11.48 3.83
N HIS A 196 17.20 11.75 2.52
CA HIS A 196 18.22 12.56 1.86
C HIS A 196 17.91 14.06 1.93
N ASP A 197 16.63 14.43 1.86
CA ASP A 197 16.17 15.82 1.90
C ASP A 197 15.16 16.05 3.04
N PRO A 198 15.60 16.58 4.19
CA PRO A 198 14.73 16.79 5.35
C PRO A 198 13.64 17.85 5.11
N ALA A 199 13.86 18.80 4.18
CA ALA A 199 12.93 19.90 3.95
C ALA A 199 11.58 19.46 3.34
N ARG A 200 11.52 18.24 2.78
CA ARG A 200 10.30 17.65 2.20
C ARG A 200 9.27 17.23 3.23
N TYR A 201 9.68 17.08 4.49
CA TYR A 201 8.84 16.50 5.53
C TYR A 201 8.48 17.56 6.57
N ARG A 202 7.18 17.67 6.86
CA ARG A 202 6.67 18.64 7.81
C ARG A 202 7.22 18.36 9.21
N GLY A 203 7.87 19.36 9.81
CA GLY A 203 8.42 19.27 11.17
C GLY A 203 9.63 18.35 11.30
N TYR A 204 10.23 17.92 10.19
CA TYR A 204 11.40 17.06 10.22
C TYR A 204 12.65 17.91 10.49
N GLY A 205 13.34 17.64 11.60
CA GLY A 205 14.58 18.32 11.96
C GLY A 205 14.44 19.70 12.61
N VAL A 206 13.28 20.08 13.16
CA VAL A 206 13.25 21.20 14.12
C VAL A 206 13.80 20.68 15.45
N PRO A 207 14.97 21.14 15.93
CA PRO A 207 15.43 20.77 17.26
C PRO A 207 14.40 21.29 18.27
N ILE A 208 13.84 20.37 19.07
CA ILE A 208 13.17 20.70 20.33
C ILE A 208 14.27 21.28 21.22
N ALA A 209 14.46 22.60 21.16
CA ALA A 209 15.29 23.30 22.13
C ALA A 209 14.59 23.17 23.49
N ALA A 210 15.05 22.19 24.26
CA ALA A 210 15.13 22.17 25.72
C ALA A 210 14.17 23.13 26.45
N SER A 211 12.89 22.75 26.56
CA SER A 211 12.16 23.07 27.77
C SER A 211 12.69 22.16 28.89
N SER A 212 13.10 22.76 30.00
CA SER A 212 13.54 22.13 31.25
C SER A 212 14.97 21.57 31.29
N ALA A 213 15.92 22.45 31.62
CA ALA A 213 16.97 22.11 32.58
C ALA A 213 17.43 23.41 33.24
N SER A 214 16.89 23.68 34.43
CA SER A 214 17.52 24.57 35.40
C SER A 214 18.85 23.94 35.84
N PRO A 215 19.90 24.76 36.06
CA PRO A 215 20.69 24.52 37.26
C PRO A 215 20.84 25.79 38.09
N THR A 216 20.62 25.57 39.38
CA THR A 216 20.75 26.45 40.52
C THR A 216 22.18 26.97 40.66
N SER A 217 22.29 28.30 40.81
CA SER A 217 23.27 29.10 41.58
C SER A 217 24.66 28.52 41.94
N THR A 218 25.72 29.27 41.59
CA THR A 218 26.73 29.72 42.56
C THR A 218 27.41 31.01 42.09
N GLU A 219 27.69 31.88 43.06
CA GLU A 219 28.06 33.30 43.01
C GLU A 219 29.43 33.61 42.37
N ALA A 220 29.60 34.83 41.83
CA ALA A 220 30.44 35.88 42.45
C ALA A 220 30.77 37.03 41.48
N SER A 221 30.43 38.26 41.92
CA SER A 221 31.15 39.55 41.71
C SER A 221 31.38 40.08 40.27
N LEU A 222 31.50 41.36 39.95
CA LEU A 222 31.23 42.70 40.49
C LEU A 222 31.68 43.63 39.34
N GLY A 223 30.96 44.70 39.01
CA GLY A 223 31.44 45.71 38.04
C GLY A 223 30.36 46.20 37.06
N GLN A 224 29.50 47.17 37.37
CA GLN A 224 29.75 48.63 37.38
C GLN A 224 29.22 49.33 36.10
N SER A 225 28.15 50.11 36.31
CA SER A 225 27.90 51.49 35.84
C SER A 225 27.41 51.79 34.40
N CYS A 226 26.21 52.40 34.39
CA CYS A 226 25.70 53.59 33.66
C CYS A 226 25.70 53.67 32.13
N GLY A 227 24.57 54.16 31.61
CA GLY A 227 24.54 54.98 30.38
C GLY A 227 23.27 54.82 29.55
N ALA A 228 22.40 55.83 29.61
CA ALA A 228 21.25 55.98 28.71
C ALA A 228 21.67 56.23 27.25
N ALA A 229 20.90 55.70 26.28
CA ALA A 229 20.53 56.41 25.04
C ALA A 229 19.65 55.51 24.14
N GLN A 230 18.65 56.15 23.53
CA GLN A 230 17.69 55.63 22.57
C GLN A 230 18.33 55.24 21.23
N ALA A 231 17.80 54.21 20.57
CA ALA A 231 17.60 54.12 19.11
C ALA A 231 16.83 52.82 18.80
N LEU A 232 15.56 52.90 18.42
CA LEU A 232 15.07 52.74 17.04
C LEU A 232 15.31 51.35 16.43
N CYS A 233 14.19 50.66 16.14
CA CYS A 233 14.01 49.66 15.09
C CYS A 233 14.93 48.42 15.16
N SER A 234 14.41 47.22 15.38
CA SER A 234 13.76 46.51 14.28
C SER A 234 12.91 45.37 14.83
N SER A 235 11.60 45.47 14.66
CA SER A 235 10.71 44.32 14.66
C SER A 235 11.13 43.41 13.50
N SER A 236 11.94 42.40 13.76
CA SER A 236 12.15 41.33 12.80
C SER A 236 10.90 40.44 12.86
N PRO A 237 10.07 40.39 11.80
CA PRO A 237 8.90 39.54 11.77
C PRO A 237 9.37 38.09 11.86
N GLY A 238 8.60 37.28 12.59
CA GLY A 238 8.82 35.84 12.66
C GLY A 238 9.11 35.29 11.28
N SER A 239 10.29 34.66 11.15
CA SER A 239 10.69 33.86 10.01
C SER A 239 9.64 32.76 9.83
N VAL A 240 8.59 33.06 9.06
CA VAL A 240 7.73 32.05 8.46
C VAL A 240 8.58 31.40 7.38
N SER A 241 9.27 30.31 7.74
CA SER A 241 9.80 29.39 6.74
C SER A 241 8.64 28.96 5.83
N PRO A 242 8.80 28.92 4.49
CA PRO A 242 7.75 28.48 3.60
C PRO A 242 7.59 26.98 3.80
N SER A 243 6.66 26.59 4.68
CA SER A 243 6.26 25.21 4.94
C SER A 243 5.50 24.67 3.72
N GLY A 244 6.23 24.33 2.65
CA GLY A 244 5.69 23.61 1.50
C GLY A 244 5.43 22.13 1.77
N ALA A 245 5.93 21.60 2.89
CA ALA A 245 5.72 20.22 3.32
C ALA A 245 4.40 20.05 4.07
N TYR A 246 3.45 19.32 3.47
CA TYR A 246 2.13 19.07 4.04
C TYR A 246 2.08 17.85 4.96
N PHE A 247 2.95 16.86 4.73
CA PHE A 247 2.96 15.58 5.42
C PHE A 247 4.21 15.40 6.28
N THR A 248 4.03 14.79 7.44
CA THR A 248 5.15 14.36 8.29
C THR A 248 5.82 13.12 7.69
N LYS A 249 7.09 12.85 8.04
CA LYS A 249 7.80 11.65 7.56
C LYS A 249 7.04 10.34 7.84
N PRO A 250 6.50 10.09 9.05
CA PRO A 250 5.68 8.90 9.31
C PRO A 250 4.45 8.77 8.42
N GLN A 251 3.82 9.89 8.06
CA GLN A 251 2.67 9.88 7.13
C GLN A 251 3.09 9.53 5.71
N VAL A 252 4.23 10.06 5.25
CA VAL A 252 4.76 9.69 3.92
C VAL A 252 5.17 8.21 3.90
N ASP A 253 5.83 7.72 4.96
CA ASP A 253 6.20 6.32 5.10
C ASP A 253 4.98 5.40 5.03
N ALA A 254 3.86 5.79 5.66
CA ALA A 254 2.61 5.04 5.61
C ALA A 254 1.98 5.01 4.21
N VAL A 255 2.03 6.13 3.49
CA VAL A 255 1.56 6.20 2.10
C VAL A 255 2.42 5.31 1.20
N VAL A 256 3.75 5.38 1.34
CA VAL A 256 4.70 4.58 0.57
C VAL A 256 4.57 3.09 0.91
N SER A 257 4.43 2.74 2.20
CA SER A 257 4.24 1.35 2.61
C SER A 257 2.95 0.78 2.04
N ARG A 258 1.86 1.54 2.05
CA ARG A 258 0.57 1.10 1.51
C ARG A 258 0.62 0.84 0.00
N ILE A 259 1.26 1.70 -0.78
CA ILE A 259 1.43 1.43 -2.22
C ILE A 259 2.44 0.30 -2.47
N GLY A 260 3.47 0.18 -1.62
CA GLY A 260 4.46 -0.88 -1.67
C GLY A 260 3.85 -2.26 -1.44
N THR A 261 2.97 -2.40 -0.44
CA THR A 261 2.26 -3.65 -0.17
C THR A 261 1.28 -4.01 -1.28
N LEU A 262 0.51 -3.04 -1.80
CA LEU A 262 -0.37 -3.26 -2.95
C LEU A 262 0.38 -3.71 -4.21
N ARG A 263 1.60 -3.22 -4.42
CA ARG A 263 2.44 -3.63 -5.57
C ARG A 263 3.17 -4.94 -5.34
N ALA A 264 3.48 -5.28 -4.11
CA ALA A 264 4.04 -6.58 -3.75
C ALA A 264 2.99 -7.70 -3.80
N SER A 265 1.70 -7.35 -3.67
CA SER A 265 0.58 -8.27 -3.80
C SER A 265 0.46 -8.79 -5.25
N PRO A 266 0.69 -10.08 -5.50
CA PRO A 266 0.62 -10.63 -6.86
C PRO A 266 -0.80 -10.59 -7.42
N GLU A 267 -1.82 -10.60 -6.57
CA GLU A 267 -3.23 -10.55 -7.00
C GLU A 267 -3.60 -9.14 -7.48
N ASP A 268 -3.21 -8.11 -6.73
CA ASP A 268 -3.50 -6.72 -7.07
C ASP A 268 -2.70 -6.26 -8.29
N ASP A 269 -1.44 -6.66 -8.41
CA ASP A 269 -0.63 -6.35 -9.60
C ASP A 269 -1.19 -7.03 -10.86
N ARG A 270 -1.64 -8.29 -10.78
CA ARG A 270 -2.36 -8.95 -11.89
C ARG A 270 -3.61 -8.17 -12.27
N TRP A 271 -4.44 -7.83 -11.29
CA TRP A 271 -5.66 -7.05 -11.51
C TRP A 271 -5.35 -5.72 -12.23
N MET A 272 -4.37 -4.96 -11.74
CA MET A 272 -3.98 -3.68 -12.33
C MET A 272 -3.45 -3.80 -13.76
N ARG A 273 -2.72 -4.88 -14.08
CA ARG A 273 -2.26 -5.15 -15.45
C ARG A 273 -3.43 -5.48 -16.37
N SER A 274 -4.31 -6.37 -15.96
CA SER A 274 -5.46 -6.80 -16.76
C SER A 274 -6.46 -5.66 -16.93
N ALA A 275 -6.79 -4.94 -15.87
CA ALA A 275 -7.63 -3.74 -15.92
C ALA A 275 -7.03 -2.66 -16.82
N GLY A 276 -5.72 -2.38 -16.71
CA GLY A 276 -5.05 -1.40 -17.56
C GLY A 276 -5.05 -1.77 -19.05
N ARG A 277 -4.79 -3.05 -19.38
CA ARG A 277 -4.83 -3.54 -20.77
C ARG A 277 -6.23 -3.51 -21.35
N CYS A 278 -7.22 -4.06 -20.64
CA CYS A 278 -8.60 -4.04 -21.10
C CYS A 278 -9.13 -2.60 -21.23
N GLY A 279 -8.77 -1.74 -20.28
CA GLY A 279 -9.06 -0.31 -20.32
C GLY A 279 -8.51 0.35 -21.57
N ALA A 280 -7.22 0.19 -21.85
CA ALA A 280 -6.59 0.73 -23.05
C ALA A 280 -7.26 0.20 -24.33
N TYR A 281 -7.41 -1.12 -24.47
CA TYR A 281 -8.01 -1.71 -25.69
C TYR A 281 -9.43 -1.27 -25.93
N GLY A 282 -10.25 -1.16 -24.89
CA GLY A 282 -11.61 -0.74 -25.09
C GLY A 282 -11.75 0.78 -25.25
N ILE A 283 -10.88 1.62 -24.67
CA ILE A 283 -10.82 3.06 -25.02
C ILE A 283 -10.45 3.22 -26.49
N PHE A 284 -9.37 2.56 -26.96
CA PHE A 284 -8.97 2.62 -28.37
C PHE A 284 -10.07 2.08 -29.29
N GLY A 285 -10.67 0.95 -28.94
CA GLY A 285 -11.76 0.37 -29.71
C GLY A 285 -13.00 1.25 -29.74
N MET A 286 -13.36 1.86 -28.61
CA MET A 286 -14.46 2.82 -28.50
C MET A 286 -14.21 4.04 -29.40
N LEU A 287 -13.01 4.61 -29.38
CA LEU A 287 -12.65 5.75 -30.25
C LEU A 287 -12.75 5.38 -31.72
N LEU A 288 -12.26 4.19 -32.11
CA LEU A 288 -12.33 3.71 -33.50
C LEU A 288 -13.76 3.46 -33.98
N THR A 289 -14.69 3.18 -33.07
CA THR A 289 -16.05 2.77 -33.39
C THR A 289 -17.10 3.77 -32.94
N TRP A 290 -16.66 4.95 -32.49
CA TRP A 290 -17.49 6.03 -31.93
C TRP A 290 -18.63 6.42 -32.86
N ASN A 291 -18.37 6.51 -34.16
CA ASN A 291 -19.37 6.88 -35.17
C ASN A 291 -20.33 5.74 -35.56
N SER A 292 -20.06 4.49 -35.13
CA SER A 292 -20.87 3.35 -35.57
C SER A 292 -22.18 3.20 -34.80
N GLY A 293 -22.25 3.67 -33.54
CA GLY A 293 -23.41 3.51 -32.64
C GLY A 293 -23.89 2.05 -32.41
N GLY A 294 -23.18 1.07 -32.99
CA GLY A 294 -23.60 -0.31 -33.16
C GLY A 294 -23.19 -1.22 -32.01
N ALA A 295 -23.50 -2.50 -32.12
CA ALA A 295 -23.21 -3.50 -31.09
C ALA A 295 -21.70 -3.62 -30.77
N LEU A 296 -20.82 -3.37 -31.75
CA LEU A 296 -19.38 -3.45 -31.60
C LEU A 296 -18.81 -2.27 -30.80
N PHE A 297 -19.28 -1.04 -31.06
CA PHE A 297 -19.01 0.11 -30.18
C PHE A 297 -19.46 -0.16 -28.75
N ARG A 298 -20.64 -0.77 -28.59
CA ARG A 298 -21.18 -1.11 -27.28
C ARG A 298 -20.36 -2.19 -26.56
N ALA A 299 -19.84 -3.18 -27.30
CA ALA A 299 -18.95 -4.21 -26.76
C ALA A 299 -17.59 -3.62 -26.35
N LEU A 300 -17.04 -2.70 -27.13
CA LEU A 300 -15.76 -2.04 -26.83
C LEU A 300 -15.85 -1.06 -25.67
N MET A 301 -17.00 -0.42 -25.48
CA MET A 301 -17.33 0.31 -24.25
C MET A 301 -17.34 -0.62 -23.02
N GLY A 302 -17.99 -1.78 -23.10
CA GLY A 302 -17.98 -2.77 -22.01
C GLY A 302 -16.59 -3.35 -21.73
N LEU A 303 -15.78 -3.55 -22.78
CA LEU A 303 -14.41 -4.04 -22.69
C LEU A 303 -13.45 -2.96 -22.17
N GLY A 304 -13.66 -1.69 -22.52
CA GLY A 304 -12.88 -0.53 -22.07
C GLY A 304 -13.16 -0.12 -20.64
N LEU A 305 -14.30 -0.57 -20.12
CA LEU A 305 -14.59 -0.53 -18.70
C LEU A 305 -14.02 -1.73 -17.95
N GLY A 306 -13.31 -2.65 -18.63
CA GLY A 306 -12.27 -3.55 -18.12
C GLY A 306 -12.66 -4.59 -17.05
N VAL A 307 -13.86 -4.54 -16.50
CA VAL A 307 -14.13 -5.17 -15.20
C VAL A 307 -14.87 -6.49 -15.31
N THR A 308 -15.69 -6.69 -16.33
CA THR A 308 -16.39 -7.98 -16.51
C THR A 308 -15.44 -9.08 -16.98
N ILE A 309 -14.59 -8.78 -17.96
CA ILE A 309 -13.61 -9.75 -18.48
C ILE A 309 -12.40 -9.83 -17.54
N GLY A 310 -11.91 -8.70 -17.02
CA GLY A 310 -10.83 -8.70 -16.02
C GLY A 310 -11.23 -9.39 -14.73
N GLY A 311 -12.48 -9.22 -14.28
CA GLY A 311 -13.01 -9.85 -13.07
C GLY A 311 -13.22 -11.35 -13.26
N LEU A 312 -13.72 -11.77 -14.44
CA LEU A 312 -13.80 -13.19 -14.78
C LEU A 312 -12.40 -13.79 -14.88
N ALA A 313 -11.48 -13.21 -15.65
CA ALA A 313 -10.12 -13.70 -15.85
C ALA A 313 -9.29 -13.76 -14.56
N SER A 314 -9.44 -12.75 -13.69
CA SER A 314 -8.83 -12.71 -12.36
C SER A 314 -9.42 -13.77 -11.43
N ALA A 315 -10.75 -13.93 -11.40
CA ALA A 315 -11.42 -14.92 -10.56
C ALA A 315 -11.17 -16.37 -11.02
N THR A 316 -11.00 -16.60 -12.33
CA THR A 316 -10.79 -17.94 -12.90
C THR A 316 -9.32 -18.26 -13.18
N ARG A 317 -8.38 -17.38 -12.82
CA ARG A 317 -6.93 -17.50 -13.15
C ARG A 317 -6.67 -17.85 -14.61
N LEU A 318 -7.51 -17.38 -15.53
CA LEU A 318 -7.39 -17.72 -16.96
C LEU A 318 -6.04 -17.26 -17.54
N ASP A 319 -5.44 -16.22 -16.95
CA ASP A 319 -4.12 -15.74 -17.35
C ASP A 319 -3.00 -16.80 -17.15
N GLU A 320 -3.10 -17.68 -16.14
CA GLU A 320 -2.13 -18.79 -15.95
C GLU A 320 -2.29 -19.87 -17.04
N LEU A 321 -3.51 -20.08 -17.53
CA LEU A 321 -3.79 -21.02 -18.62
C LEU A 321 -3.27 -20.50 -19.97
N PHE A 322 -3.32 -19.19 -20.21
CA PHE A 322 -2.83 -18.59 -21.45
C PHE A 322 -1.31 -18.37 -21.48
N THR A 323 -0.62 -18.33 -20.33
CA THR A 323 0.86 -18.29 -20.31
C THR A 323 1.51 -19.63 -20.70
N HIS A 324 0.75 -20.72 -20.74
CA HIS A 324 1.21 -22.06 -21.14
C HIS A 324 0.75 -22.49 -22.55
N LEU A 325 0.13 -21.57 -23.31
CA LEU A 325 -0.24 -21.73 -24.72
C LEU A 325 0.62 -20.82 -25.59
#